data_AF-A0AAU3ERQ3-F1
#
_entry.id   AF-A0AAU3ERQ3-F1
#
_cell.length_a   1.000
_cell.length_b   1.000
_cell.length_c   1.000
_cell.angle_alpha   90.00
_cell.angle_beta   90.00
_cell.angle_gamma   90.00
#
_symmetry.space_group_name_H-M   'P 1'
#
loop_
_entity.id
_entity.type
_entity.pdbx_description
1 polymer ?
#
loop_
_entity_poly.entity_id
_entity_poly.type
_entity_poly.pdbx_seq_one_letter_code
_entity_poly.pdbx_strand_id
1 'polypeptide(L)'
;MAVTEADHDSRAVATVTTGSAGKALTLDRAARELGLRRAEFELAVRLGHIRVTADAGGARRRVIPEEADRLRATEGFPDTLRERVRTVGTAAAAELIGVSPARFTRLARAGCFTPVSFRLNRYRAVVWMYLAVEVEEFAVNQPALLTGRTPEELRGRLEAGEDWRARNWRGRRQSLLLRRADGAWARAAVLAGALDPVQLAEVVDDPYERAYLNRLRPEPVAVRPDSPAAREVVDRLLSPDDPDEILWCRTSLILALEEARASLDAPRPGEGVRSAHLASRPQVVGRARVLMAKWRRREPGGASGGSGGHTVR
;
A
#
# COMPACT_ATOMS: atom_id res chain seq x y z
N MET A 1 -44.56 49.95 -53.06
CA MET A 1 -44.39 49.01 -51.93
C MET A 1 -43.20 48.14 -52.26
N ALA A 2 -42.16 48.22 -51.43
CA ALA A 2 -40.83 47.71 -51.70
C ALA A 2 -40.68 46.24 -51.28
N VAL A 3 -39.84 45.56 -52.04
CA VAL A 3 -39.46 44.15 -51.98
C VAL A 3 -38.31 43.95 -50.98
N THR A 4 -38.34 42.80 -50.31
CA THR A 4 -37.43 42.28 -49.29
C THR A 4 -36.13 41.69 -49.85
N GLU A 5 -35.14 41.57 -48.95
CA GLU A 5 -34.03 40.58 -48.92
C GLU A 5 -32.94 40.68 -50.01
N ALA A 6 -31.66 40.38 -49.77
CA ALA A 6 -30.95 39.83 -48.61
C ALA A 6 -29.50 40.33 -48.61
N ASP A 7 -29.00 40.56 -47.40
CA ASP A 7 -27.61 40.85 -47.08
C ASP A 7 -26.91 39.52 -46.76
N HIS A 8 -25.81 39.20 -47.43
CA HIS A 8 -24.95 38.04 -47.13
C HIS A 8 -23.49 38.52 -47.13
N ASP A 9 -23.10 39.10 -46.00
CA ASP A 9 -21.71 39.40 -45.70
C ASP A 9 -21.03 38.21 -45.00
N SER A 10 -19.79 38.02 -45.39
CA SER A 10 -18.92 36.89 -45.07
C SER A 10 -18.37 37.00 -43.66
N ARG A 11 -18.34 35.90 -42.91
CA ARG A 11 -17.46 35.78 -41.74
C ARG A 11 -16.82 34.40 -41.65
N ALA A 12 -15.52 34.41 -41.87
CA ALA A 12 -14.60 33.30 -41.66
C ALA A 12 -14.71 32.78 -40.22
N VAL A 13 -15.02 31.49 -40.07
CA VAL A 13 -15.00 30.80 -38.77
C VAL A 13 -13.63 30.16 -38.63
N ALA A 14 -12.86 30.72 -37.70
CA ALA A 14 -11.56 30.23 -37.28
C ALA A 14 -11.65 28.79 -36.78
N THR A 15 -10.71 27.98 -37.26
CA THR A 15 -10.41 26.62 -36.85
C THR A 15 -10.12 26.57 -35.34
N VAL A 16 -11.09 26.12 -34.55
CA VAL A 16 -10.83 25.71 -33.17
C VAL A 16 -10.23 24.31 -33.24
N THR A 17 -8.92 24.24 -33.19
CA THR A 17 -8.16 23.01 -32.99
C THR A 17 -8.49 22.48 -31.60
N THR A 18 -9.52 21.63 -31.50
CA THR A 18 -9.77 20.82 -30.30
C THR A 18 -8.55 19.94 -30.08
N GLY A 19 -7.80 20.25 -29.02
CA GLY A 19 -6.66 19.46 -28.58
C GLY A 19 -7.03 17.99 -28.48
N SER A 20 -6.18 17.14 -29.04
CA SER A 20 -6.27 15.68 -28.94
C SER A 20 -6.32 15.28 -27.46
N ALA A 21 -7.53 15.04 -26.94
CA ALA A 21 -7.72 14.40 -25.65
C ALA A 21 -7.16 12.99 -25.76
N GLY A 22 -5.92 12.81 -25.28
CA GLY A 22 -5.21 11.54 -25.39
C GLY A 22 -6.05 10.41 -24.80
N LYS A 23 -6.10 9.27 -25.49
CA LYS A 23 -6.78 8.08 -24.97
C LYS A 23 -6.03 7.54 -23.76
N ALA A 24 -6.72 7.33 -22.64
CA ALA A 24 -6.15 6.73 -21.43
C ALA A 24 -5.40 5.41 -21.75
N LEU A 25 -4.16 5.30 -21.26
CA LEU A 25 -3.23 4.25 -21.61
C LEU A 25 -3.42 3.02 -20.71
N THR A 26 -3.31 1.82 -21.30
CA THR A 26 -3.17 0.59 -20.50
C THR A 26 -1.86 0.62 -19.73
N LEU A 27 -1.79 -0.10 -18.59
CA LEU A 27 -0.57 -0.10 -17.76
C LEU A 27 0.67 -0.57 -18.53
N ASP A 28 0.55 -1.60 -19.37
CA ASP A 28 1.66 -2.11 -20.19
C ASP A 28 2.09 -1.12 -21.28
N ARG A 29 1.15 -0.36 -21.83
CA ARG A 29 1.45 0.69 -22.81
C ARG A 29 2.13 1.88 -22.13
N ALA A 30 1.59 2.32 -20.99
CA ALA A 30 2.18 3.40 -20.19
C ALA A 30 3.60 3.07 -19.74
N ALA A 31 3.86 1.84 -19.26
CA ALA A 31 5.21 1.42 -18.88
C ALA A 31 6.22 1.54 -20.03
N ARG A 32 5.83 1.11 -21.24
CA ARG A 32 6.67 1.23 -22.45
C ARG A 32 6.87 2.68 -22.87
N GLU A 33 5.81 3.49 -22.91
CA GLU A 33 5.89 4.90 -23.30
C GLU A 33 6.63 5.78 -22.30
N LEU A 34 6.72 5.35 -21.04
CA LEU A 34 7.49 6.00 -19.98
C LEU A 34 8.92 5.43 -19.85
N GLY A 35 9.30 4.45 -20.67
CA GLY A 35 10.63 3.83 -20.63
C GLY A 35 10.93 3.09 -19.32
N LEU A 36 9.91 2.60 -18.61
CA LEU A 36 10.06 1.92 -17.32
C LEU A 36 9.97 0.41 -17.48
N ARG A 37 10.75 -0.35 -16.70
CA ARG A 37 10.54 -1.80 -16.61
C ARG A 37 9.19 -2.08 -15.96
N ARG A 38 8.56 -3.20 -16.31
CA ARG A 38 7.27 -3.63 -15.75
C ARG A 38 7.24 -3.56 -14.21
N ALA A 39 8.28 -4.09 -13.56
CA ALA A 39 8.38 -4.12 -12.10
C ALA A 39 8.56 -2.72 -11.48
N GLU A 40 9.32 -1.84 -12.13
CA GLU A 40 9.51 -0.44 -11.69
C GLU A 40 8.19 0.33 -11.80
N PHE A 41 7.49 0.19 -12.92
CA PHE A 41 6.18 0.80 -13.14
C PHE A 41 5.13 0.31 -12.12
N GLU A 42 5.02 -1.01 -11.92
CA GLU A 42 4.10 -1.57 -10.93
C GLU A 42 4.41 -1.07 -9.52
N LEU A 43 5.70 -0.98 -9.16
CA LEU A 43 6.12 -0.46 -7.87
C LEU A 43 5.83 1.04 -7.75
N ALA A 44 6.07 1.84 -8.80
CA ALA A 44 5.75 3.26 -8.83
C ALA A 44 4.24 3.52 -8.65
N VAL A 45 3.40 2.74 -9.32
CA VAL A 45 1.95 2.76 -9.11
C VAL A 45 1.62 2.36 -7.68
N ARG A 46 2.25 1.29 -7.15
CA ARG A 46 2.02 0.79 -5.78
C ARG A 46 2.53 1.73 -4.68
N LEU A 47 3.51 2.57 -4.93
CA LEU A 47 3.98 3.61 -4.01
C LEU A 47 3.20 4.92 -4.16
N GLY A 48 2.45 5.08 -5.26
CA GLY A 48 1.65 6.27 -5.53
C GLY A 48 2.42 7.37 -6.26
N HIS A 49 3.58 7.05 -6.84
CA HIS A 49 4.32 7.97 -7.71
C HIS A 49 3.63 8.15 -9.07
N ILE A 50 2.97 7.11 -9.56
CA ILE A 50 2.15 7.11 -10.78
C ILE A 50 0.67 6.98 -10.38
N ARG A 51 -0.14 7.95 -10.81
CA ARG A 51 -1.59 7.94 -10.60
C ARG A 51 -2.26 7.04 -11.64
N VAL A 52 -3.20 6.23 -11.19
CA VAL A 52 -4.01 5.36 -12.06
C VAL A 52 -5.47 5.56 -11.76
N THR A 53 -6.30 5.54 -12.81
CA THR A 53 -7.76 5.61 -12.71
C THR A 53 -8.37 4.27 -13.08
N ALA A 54 -9.53 3.95 -12.53
CA ALA A 54 -10.35 2.85 -13.05
C ALA A 54 -10.86 3.23 -14.46
N ASP A 55 -10.93 2.27 -15.38
CA ASP A 55 -11.59 2.51 -16.66
C ASP A 55 -13.10 2.71 -16.47
N ALA A 56 -13.80 3.19 -17.51
CA ALA A 56 -15.24 3.42 -17.49
C ALA A 56 -16.07 2.15 -17.17
N GLY A 57 -15.45 0.97 -17.24
CA GLY A 57 -16.02 -0.33 -16.84
C GLY A 57 -15.56 -0.83 -15.46
N GLY A 58 -14.84 -0.02 -14.69
CA GLY A 58 -14.40 -0.28 -13.31
C GLY A 58 -13.32 -1.36 -13.13
N ALA A 59 -13.08 -2.19 -14.14
CA ALA A 59 -12.31 -3.43 -13.99
C ALA A 59 -10.82 -3.26 -14.29
N ARG A 60 -10.41 -2.33 -15.16
CA ARG A 60 -9.00 -2.24 -15.59
C ARG A 60 -8.44 -0.84 -15.37
N ARG A 61 -7.33 -0.79 -14.64
CA ARG A 61 -6.62 0.46 -14.35
C ARG A 61 -5.97 1.05 -15.60
N ARG A 62 -5.95 2.37 -15.69
CA ARG A 62 -5.38 3.17 -16.79
C ARG A 62 -4.55 4.32 -16.25
N VAL A 63 -3.58 4.77 -17.06
CA VAL A 63 -2.87 6.03 -16.83
C VAL A 63 -3.47 7.06 -17.78
N ILE A 64 -3.95 8.17 -17.23
CA ILE A 64 -4.47 9.28 -18.04
C ILE A 64 -3.30 10.02 -18.72
N PRO A 65 -3.48 10.59 -19.93
CA PRO A 65 -2.38 11.26 -20.64
C PRO A 65 -1.74 12.39 -19.82
N GLU A 66 -2.53 13.15 -19.08
CA GLU A 66 -2.06 14.27 -18.27
C GLU A 66 -1.07 13.82 -17.18
N GLU A 67 -1.28 12.60 -16.65
CA GLU A 67 -0.36 12.00 -15.71
C GLU A 67 0.95 11.58 -16.39
N ALA A 68 0.88 11.03 -17.61
CA ALA A 68 2.08 10.69 -18.37
C ALA A 68 2.89 11.96 -18.71
N ASP A 69 2.23 13.04 -19.08
CA ASP A 69 2.87 14.31 -19.41
C ASP A 69 3.46 14.99 -18.16
N ARG A 70 2.77 14.94 -17.02
CA ARG A 70 3.31 15.38 -15.71
C ARG A 70 4.62 14.66 -15.38
N LEU A 71 4.67 13.35 -15.60
CA LEU A 71 5.86 12.54 -15.33
C LEU A 71 7.01 12.92 -16.28
N ARG A 72 6.73 13.07 -17.58
CA ARG A 72 7.73 13.49 -18.58
C ARG A 72 8.27 14.90 -18.34
N ALA A 73 7.44 15.80 -17.82
CA ALA A 73 7.83 17.17 -17.48
C ALA A 73 8.66 17.25 -16.18
N THR A 74 8.79 16.16 -15.42
CA THR A 74 9.61 16.14 -14.20
C THR A 74 11.09 16.13 -14.58
N GLU A 75 11.88 17.00 -13.96
CA GLU A 75 13.32 17.07 -14.18
C GLU A 75 14.01 15.72 -13.90
N GLY A 76 14.93 15.34 -14.79
CA GLY A 76 15.66 14.07 -14.71
C GLY A 76 14.81 12.81 -14.93
N PHE A 77 13.59 12.94 -15.47
CA PHE A 77 12.79 11.79 -15.89
C PHE A 77 13.46 11.04 -17.07
N PRO A 78 13.47 9.69 -17.09
CA PRO A 78 12.84 8.76 -16.15
C PRO A 78 13.71 8.37 -14.93
N ASP A 79 14.97 8.79 -14.90
CA ASP A 79 15.95 8.29 -13.94
C ASP A 79 15.65 8.70 -12.50
N THR A 80 15.12 9.91 -12.27
CA THR A 80 14.66 10.34 -10.93
C THR A 80 13.52 9.47 -10.41
N LEU A 81 12.61 9.02 -11.27
CA LEU A 81 11.55 8.08 -10.89
C LEU A 81 12.11 6.67 -10.67
N ARG A 82 13.06 6.22 -11.50
CA ARG A 82 13.74 4.93 -11.33
C ARG A 82 14.46 4.86 -9.99
N GLU A 83 15.14 5.93 -9.56
CA GLU A 83 15.81 5.96 -8.26
C GLU A 83 14.82 5.85 -7.09
N ARG A 84 13.68 6.56 -7.18
CA ARG A 84 12.60 6.49 -6.19
C ARG A 84 11.99 5.09 -6.02
N VAL A 85 12.05 4.26 -7.06
CA VAL A 85 11.53 2.88 -7.04
C VAL A 85 12.64 1.83 -7.08
N ARG A 86 13.91 2.25 -6.96
CA ARG A 86 15.05 1.35 -6.99
C ARG A 86 14.97 0.44 -5.78
N THR A 87 14.95 -0.87 -6.04
CA THR A 87 14.93 -1.88 -4.99
C THR A 87 16.25 -2.61 -4.90
N VAL A 88 16.69 -2.82 -3.66
CA VAL A 88 17.94 -3.50 -3.33
C VAL A 88 17.68 -4.69 -2.41
N GLY A 89 18.43 -5.77 -2.63
CA GLY A 89 18.48 -6.90 -1.71
C GLY A 89 19.36 -6.57 -0.50
N THR A 90 19.46 -7.50 0.45
CA THR A 90 20.20 -7.28 1.71
C THR A 90 21.68 -6.94 1.51
N ALA A 91 22.38 -7.62 0.60
CA ALA A 91 23.80 -7.37 0.36
C ALA A 91 24.03 -5.95 -0.21
N ALA A 92 23.33 -5.60 -1.28
CA ALA A 92 23.42 -4.26 -1.89
C ALA A 92 22.96 -3.15 -0.93
N ALA A 93 21.92 -3.40 -0.12
CA ALA A 93 21.46 -2.43 0.88
C ALA A 93 22.51 -2.19 1.99
N ALA A 94 23.23 -3.24 2.39
CA ALA A 94 24.32 -3.11 3.37
C ALA A 94 25.50 -2.32 2.81
N GLU A 95 25.85 -2.56 1.55
CA GLU A 95 26.90 -1.82 0.83
C GLU A 95 26.57 -0.32 0.71
N LEU A 96 25.33 0.03 0.33
CA LEU A 96 24.87 1.42 0.21
C LEU A 96 25.11 2.27 1.47
N ILE A 97 25.10 1.65 2.65
CA ILE A 97 25.24 2.35 3.94
C ILE A 97 26.51 1.97 4.69
N GLY A 98 27.45 1.28 4.03
CA GLY A 98 28.77 0.96 4.57
C GLY A 98 28.76 0.00 5.77
N VAL A 99 27.83 -0.95 5.83
CA VAL A 99 27.77 -1.96 6.91
C VAL A 99 27.91 -3.38 6.39
N SER A 100 28.20 -4.33 7.29
CA SER A 100 28.20 -5.75 6.91
C SER A 100 26.78 -6.27 6.64
N PRO A 101 26.59 -7.24 5.73
CA PRO A 101 25.28 -7.86 5.48
C PRO A 101 24.64 -8.46 6.74
N ALA A 102 25.44 -8.99 7.66
CA ALA A 102 24.97 -9.49 8.95
C ALA A 102 24.42 -8.37 9.85
N ARG A 103 25.06 -7.20 9.87
CA ARG A 103 24.56 -6.04 10.61
C ARG A 103 23.26 -5.53 10.00
N PHE A 104 23.21 -5.36 8.67
CA PHE A 104 21.99 -4.95 7.98
C PHE A 104 20.83 -5.89 8.29
N THR A 105 21.08 -7.21 8.22
CA THR A 105 20.06 -8.23 8.52
C THR A 105 19.52 -8.10 9.94
N ARG A 106 20.39 -7.88 10.94
CA ARG A 106 19.96 -7.65 12.33
C ARG A 106 19.09 -6.41 12.45
N LEU A 107 19.49 -5.27 11.88
CA LEU A 107 18.69 -4.04 11.90
C LEU A 107 17.34 -4.23 11.20
N ALA A 108 17.32 -4.91 10.05
CA ALA A 108 16.09 -5.19 9.33
C ALA A 108 15.13 -6.10 10.14
N ARG A 109 15.65 -7.15 10.78
CA ARG A 109 14.86 -8.03 11.68
C ARG A 109 14.33 -7.29 12.89
N ALA A 110 15.09 -6.34 13.43
CA ALA A 110 14.66 -5.50 14.55
C ALA A 110 13.63 -4.40 14.14
N GLY A 111 13.31 -4.30 12.85
CA GLY A 111 12.30 -3.39 12.33
C GLY A 111 12.79 -2.02 11.90
N CYS A 112 14.11 -1.77 11.88
CA CYS A 112 14.69 -0.50 11.43
C CYS A 112 14.41 -0.21 9.95
N PHE A 113 14.31 -1.27 9.14
CA PHE A 113 13.98 -1.18 7.72
C PHE A 113 12.65 -1.87 7.46
N THR A 114 11.82 -1.25 6.62
CA THR A 114 10.58 -1.87 6.14
C THR A 114 10.80 -2.40 4.73
N PRO A 115 10.64 -3.70 4.46
CA PRO A 115 10.68 -4.21 3.10
C PRO A 115 9.57 -3.60 2.23
N VAL A 116 9.83 -3.37 0.95
CA VAL A 116 8.84 -2.87 -0.02
C VAL A 116 8.23 -3.99 -0.85
N SER A 117 9.00 -5.05 -1.07
CA SER A 117 8.59 -6.26 -1.77
C SER A 117 9.46 -7.42 -1.33
N PHE A 118 9.14 -8.60 -1.84
CA PHE A 118 9.96 -9.79 -1.66
C PHE A 118 9.97 -10.59 -2.95
N ARG A 119 10.92 -11.51 -3.04
CA ARG A 119 10.96 -12.55 -4.06
C ARG A 119 11.14 -13.89 -3.37
N LEU A 120 10.73 -14.97 -4.01
CA LEU A 120 11.06 -16.30 -3.54
C LEU A 120 12.27 -16.79 -4.33
N ASN A 121 13.28 -17.32 -3.63
CA ASN A 121 14.40 -17.95 -4.31
C ASN A 121 14.00 -19.35 -4.84
N ARG A 122 14.92 -20.06 -5.50
CA ARG A 122 14.68 -21.42 -6.02
C ARG A 122 14.28 -22.43 -4.93
N TYR A 123 14.62 -22.15 -3.68
CA TYR A 123 14.30 -22.93 -2.49
C TYR A 123 13.04 -22.40 -1.76
N ARG A 124 12.33 -21.44 -2.34
CA ARG A 124 11.12 -20.80 -1.79
C ARG A 124 11.35 -20.01 -0.50
N ALA A 125 12.60 -19.70 -0.16
CA ALA A 125 12.90 -18.77 0.92
C ALA A 125 12.61 -17.32 0.48
N VAL A 126 12.10 -16.53 1.41
CA VAL A 126 11.75 -15.12 1.20
C VAL A 126 13.03 -14.28 1.15
N VAL A 127 13.24 -13.64 0.00
CA VAL A 127 14.29 -12.64 -0.22
C VAL A 127 13.66 -11.26 -0.17
N TRP A 128 13.93 -10.53 0.89
CA TRP A 128 13.40 -9.19 1.13
C TRP A 128 14.08 -8.14 0.25
N MET A 129 13.27 -7.23 -0.29
CA MET A 129 13.70 -6.09 -1.09
C MET A 129 13.36 -4.79 -0.35
N TYR A 130 14.29 -3.85 -0.35
CA TYR A 130 14.17 -2.54 0.31
C TYR A 130 14.27 -1.44 -0.74
N LEU A 131 13.67 -0.28 -0.49
CA LEU A 131 13.90 0.90 -1.32
C LEU A 131 15.28 1.47 -1.02
N ALA A 132 16.08 1.71 -2.05
CA ALA A 132 17.44 2.25 -1.89
C ALA A 132 17.40 3.61 -1.17
N VAL A 133 16.49 4.50 -1.61
CA VAL A 133 16.29 5.81 -0.99
C VAL A 133 15.97 5.74 0.50
N GLU A 134 15.12 4.80 0.95
CA GLU A 134 14.78 4.67 2.37
C GLU A 134 15.95 4.13 3.20
N VAL A 135 16.79 3.30 2.58
CA VAL A 135 18.00 2.77 3.20
C VAL A 135 19.04 3.87 3.39
N GLU A 136 19.25 4.71 2.39
CA GLU A 136 20.14 5.88 2.45
C GLU A 136 19.62 6.94 3.43
N GLU A 137 18.32 7.26 3.38
CA GLU A 137 17.68 8.17 4.35
C GLU A 137 17.85 7.68 5.78
N PHE A 138 17.72 6.37 6.03
CA PHE A 138 17.97 5.80 7.35
C PHE A 138 19.41 6.03 7.80
N ALA A 139 20.38 5.87 6.90
CA ALA A 139 21.78 6.06 7.23
C ALA A 139 22.11 7.50 7.64
N VAL A 140 21.49 8.47 6.96
CA VAL A 140 21.58 9.89 7.30
C VAL A 140 20.91 10.19 8.64
N ASN A 141 19.72 9.65 8.87
CA ASN A 141 18.91 9.98 10.04
C ASN A 141 19.32 9.23 11.31
N GLN A 142 19.95 8.06 11.19
CA GLN A 142 20.29 7.16 12.31
C GLN A 142 21.72 6.59 12.19
N PRO A 143 22.76 7.44 12.00
CA PRO A 143 24.13 6.98 11.78
C PRO A 143 24.68 6.16 12.97
N ALA A 144 24.23 6.47 14.19
CA ALA A 144 24.62 5.73 15.40
C ALA A 144 24.15 4.27 15.40
N LEU A 145 23.14 3.91 14.60
CA LEU A 145 22.70 2.52 14.43
C LEU A 145 23.51 1.76 13.38
N LEU A 146 24.29 2.46 12.54
CA LEU A 146 25.18 1.84 11.54
C LEU A 146 26.49 1.39 12.16
N THR A 147 26.95 2.08 13.20
CA THR A 147 28.20 1.79 13.91
C THR A 147 27.92 1.44 15.37
N GLY A 148 28.90 0.89 16.09
CA GLY A 148 28.77 0.63 17.54
C GLY A 148 27.75 -0.44 17.95
N ARG A 149 27.35 -0.39 19.23
CA ARG A 149 26.50 -1.39 19.90
C ARG A 149 25.03 -1.18 19.52
N THR A 150 24.32 -2.29 19.27
CA THR A 150 22.86 -2.25 19.09
C THR A 150 22.20 -1.81 20.40
N PRO A 151 21.32 -0.79 20.39
CA PRO A 151 20.58 -0.36 21.56
C PRO A 151 19.86 -1.52 22.25
N GLU A 152 19.69 -1.39 23.56
CA GLU A 152 19.19 -2.45 24.43
C GLU A 152 17.81 -2.97 24.00
N GLU A 153 16.90 -2.08 23.61
CA GLU A 153 15.57 -2.45 23.12
C GLU A 153 15.63 -3.29 21.84
N LEU A 154 16.45 -2.88 20.87
CA LEU A 154 16.64 -3.62 19.62
C LEU A 154 17.34 -4.96 19.87
N ARG A 155 18.24 -5.00 20.86
CA ARG A 155 18.90 -6.22 21.30
C ARG A 155 17.90 -7.20 21.91
N GLY A 156 17.04 -6.75 22.82
CA GLY A 156 15.99 -7.57 23.43
C GLY A 156 15.07 -8.21 22.40
N ARG A 157 14.61 -7.44 21.40
CA ARG A 157 13.80 -7.97 20.29
C ARG A 157 14.53 -9.05 19.48
N LEU A 158 15.81 -8.84 19.19
CA LEU A 158 16.61 -9.80 18.45
C LEU A 158 16.89 -11.08 19.25
N GLU A 159 17.07 -10.97 20.57
CA GLU A 159 17.26 -12.10 21.49
C GLU A 159 16.00 -12.93 21.66
N ALA A 160 14.82 -12.31 21.63
CA ALA A 160 13.53 -12.99 21.54
C ALA A 160 13.32 -13.72 20.20
N GLY A 161 14.24 -13.58 19.24
CA GLY A 161 14.18 -14.22 17.93
C GLY A 161 13.22 -13.56 16.95
N GLU A 162 12.63 -12.42 17.32
CA GLU A 162 11.61 -11.74 16.52
C GLU A 162 12.15 -11.31 15.15
N ASP A 163 11.29 -11.42 14.13
CA ASP A 163 11.56 -10.92 12.79
C ASP A 163 10.42 -10.00 12.33
N TRP A 164 10.64 -8.70 12.52
CA TRP A 164 9.68 -7.65 12.22
C TRP A 164 9.50 -7.39 10.72
N ARG A 165 10.30 -8.03 9.84
CA ARG A 165 10.26 -7.75 8.40
C ARG A 165 8.90 -8.09 7.79
N ALA A 166 8.33 -9.25 8.15
CA ALA A 166 7.03 -9.69 7.66
C ALA A 166 5.90 -8.75 8.12
N ARG A 167 5.84 -8.48 9.43
CA ARG A 167 4.88 -7.54 10.05
C ARG A 167 4.96 -6.14 9.44
N ASN A 168 6.17 -5.57 9.34
CA ASN A 168 6.35 -4.23 8.77
C ASN A 168 5.98 -4.18 7.29
N TRP A 169 6.30 -5.23 6.53
CA TRP A 169 5.89 -5.34 5.14
C TRP A 169 4.36 -5.39 4.99
N ARG A 170 3.66 -6.21 5.80
CA ARG A 170 2.19 -6.26 5.84
C ARG A 170 1.59 -4.89 6.16
N GLY A 171 2.08 -4.24 7.22
CA GLY A 171 1.65 -2.89 7.61
C GLY A 171 1.85 -1.86 6.50
N ARG A 172 2.99 -1.86 5.81
CA ARG A 172 3.22 -1.02 4.62
C ARG A 172 2.23 -1.35 3.51
N ARG A 173 2.07 -2.63 3.17
CA ARG A 173 1.16 -3.08 2.10
C ARG A 173 -0.27 -2.61 2.38
N GLN A 174 -0.76 -2.83 3.59
CA GLN A 174 -2.09 -2.40 4.03
C GLN A 174 -2.25 -0.88 3.95
N SER A 175 -1.25 -0.12 4.43
CA SER A 175 -1.25 1.35 4.32
C SER A 175 -1.35 1.83 2.86
N LEU A 176 -0.64 1.17 1.94
CA LEU A 176 -0.68 1.50 0.51
C LEU A 176 -2.01 1.14 -0.14
N LEU A 177 -2.66 0.07 0.33
CA LEU A 177 -3.99 -0.33 -0.15
C LEU A 177 -5.09 0.59 0.38
N LEU A 178 -5.05 0.94 1.67
CA LEU A 178 -6.00 1.87 2.27
C LEU A 178 -5.98 3.24 1.58
N ARG A 179 -4.81 3.71 1.13
CA ARG A 179 -4.69 4.95 0.34
C ARG A 179 -5.36 4.90 -1.04
N ARG A 180 -5.61 3.71 -1.58
CA ARG A 180 -6.28 3.48 -2.87
C ARG A 180 -7.71 2.99 -2.74
N ALA A 181 -8.16 2.72 -1.53
CA ALA A 181 -9.48 2.16 -1.30
C ALA A 181 -10.53 3.26 -1.44
N ASP A 182 -11.39 3.11 -2.45
CA ASP A 182 -12.44 4.08 -2.76
C ASP A 182 -13.70 3.76 -1.92
N GLY A 183 -13.89 4.52 -0.85
CA GLY A 183 -15.05 4.41 0.04
C GLY A 183 -14.84 3.50 1.26
N ALA A 184 -15.80 3.57 2.19
CA ALA A 184 -15.71 2.91 3.50
C ALA A 184 -15.71 1.37 3.39
N TRP A 185 -16.55 0.80 2.51
CA TRP A 185 -16.57 -0.64 2.26
C TRP A 185 -15.27 -1.18 1.65
N ALA A 186 -14.65 -0.45 0.71
CA ALA A 186 -13.36 -0.83 0.15
C ALA A 186 -12.26 -0.79 1.22
N ARG A 187 -12.29 0.20 2.13
CA ARG A 187 -11.37 0.25 3.27
C ARG A 187 -11.58 -0.92 4.23
N ALA A 188 -12.82 -1.25 4.58
CA ALA A 188 -13.13 -2.42 5.38
C ALA A 188 -12.64 -3.72 4.72
N ALA A 189 -12.80 -3.87 3.40
CA ALA A 189 -12.33 -5.05 2.66
C ALA A 189 -10.80 -5.20 2.68
N VAL A 190 -10.04 -4.10 2.67
CA VAL A 190 -8.58 -4.14 2.84
C VAL A 190 -8.20 -4.70 4.22
N LEU A 191 -8.91 -4.30 5.27
CA LEU A 191 -8.66 -4.73 6.65
C LEU A 191 -9.10 -6.19 6.85
N ALA A 192 -10.27 -6.56 6.35
CA ALA A 192 -10.80 -7.92 6.38
C ALA A 192 -9.86 -8.92 5.69
N GLY A 193 -9.19 -8.49 4.61
CA GLY A 193 -8.25 -9.33 3.87
C GLY A 193 -6.99 -9.76 4.65
N ALA A 194 -6.74 -9.17 5.83
CA ALA A 194 -5.65 -9.56 6.73
C ALA A 194 -6.07 -10.60 7.78
N LEU A 195 -7.37 -10.86 7.98
CA LEU A 195 -7.84 -11.88 8.92
C LEU A 195 -8.07 -13.20 8.18
N ASP A 196 -7.82 -14.33 8.86
CA ASP A 196 -8.25 -15.62 8.34
C ASP A 196 -9.79 -15.74 8.36
N PRO A 197 -10.39 -16.67 7.59
CA PRO A 197 -11.83 -16.77 7.47
C PRO A 197 -12.58 -17.02 8.80
N VAL A 198 -11.95 -17.69 9.77
CA VAL A 198 -12.55 -17.95 11.08
C VAL A 198 -12.55 -16.66 11.90
N GLN A 199 -11.40 -15.98 11.99
CA GLN A 199 -11.31 -14.67 12.65
C GLN A 199 -12.24 -13.63 12.03
N LEU A 200 -12.39 -13.64 10.70
CA LEU A 200 -13.30 -12.74 10.00
C LEU A 200 -14.75 -13.03 10.36
N ALA A 201 -15.15 -14.30 10.46
CA ALA A 201 -16.50 -14.70 10.84
C ALA A 201 -16.85 -14.31 12.28
N GLU A 202 -15.87 -14.25 13.18
CA GLU A 202 -16.07 -13.77 14.56
C GLU A 202 -16.24 -12.25 14.66
N VAL A 203 -15.75 -11.48 13.68
CA VAL A 203 -15.87 -10.01 13.66
C VAL A 203 -17.07 -9.57 12.84
N VAL A 204 -17.46 -10.36 11.84
CA VAL A 204 -18.52 -10.02 10.87
C VAL A 204 -19.56 -11.14 10.85
N ASP A 205 -20.57 -11.00 11.70
CA ASP A 205 -21.64 -11.99 11.83
C ASP A 205 -22.49 -12.10 10.56
N ASP A 206 -22.75 -10.98 9.88
CA ASP A 206 -23.59 -10.95 8.68
C ASP A 206 -22.89 -11.64 7.48
N PRO A 207 -23.43 -12.76 6.96
CA PRO A 207 -22.87 -13.45 5.81
C PRO A 207 -22.86 -12.60 4.52
N TYR A 208 -23.79 -11.65 4.36
CA TYR A 208 -23.83 -10.77 3.19
C TYR A 208 -22.73 -9.72 3.22
N GLU A 209 -22.45 -9.15 4.40
CA GLU A 209 -21.29 -8.26 4.59
C GLU A 209 -19.99 -9.01 4.29
N ARG A 210 -19.84 -10.25 4.79
CA ARG A 210 -18.66 -11.08 4.48
C ARG A 210 -18.52 -11.36 2.99
N ALA A 211 -19.61 -11.69 2.29
CA ALA A 211 -19.60 -11.90 0.85
C ALA A 211 -19.21 -10.61 0.10
N TYR A 212 -19.71 -9.45 0.54
CA TYR A 212 -19.41 -8.17 -0.06
C TYR A 212 -17.95 -7.74 0.15
N LEU A 213 -17.42 -7.90 1.37
CA LEU A 213 -16.00 -7.69 1.68
C LEU A 213 -15.10 -8.57 0.83
N ASN A 214 -15.46 -9.85 0.64
CA ASN A 214 -14.69 -10.76 -0.21
C ASN A 214 -14.69 -10.32 -1.68
N ARG A 215 -15.81 -9.82 -2.20
CA ARG A 215 -15.88 -9.25 -3.56
C ARG A 215 -15.01 -8.01 -3.73
N LEU A 216 -14.88 -7.18 -2.70
CA LEU A 216 -14.06 -5.97 -2.70
C LEU A 216 -12.59 -6.22 -2.32
N ARG A 217 -12.22 -7.48 -2.04
CA ARG A 217 -10.88 -7.81 -1.55
C ARG A 217 -9.81 -7.36 -2.55
N PRO A 218 -8.72 -6.73 -2.09
CA PRO A 218 -7.61 -6.38 -2.95
C PRO A 218 -7.00 -7.61 -3.65
N GLU A 219 -6.55 -7.42 -4.88
CA GLU A 219 -5.87 -8.46 -5.65
C GLU A 219 -4.75 -9.14 -4.84
N PRO A 220 -4.66 -10.49 -4.88
CA PRO A 220 -3.58 -11.23 -4.24
C PRO A 220 -2.20 -10.79 -4.73
N VAL A 221 -1.19 -11.03 -3.89
CA VAL A 221 0.20 -10.74 -4.25
C VAL A 221 0.67 -11.76 -5.28
N ALA A 222 0.84 -11.34 -6.52
CA ALA A 222 1.43 -12.18 -7.56
C ALA A 222 2.92 -12.43 -7.27
N VAL A 223 3.30 -13.71 -7.18
CA VAL A 223 4.70 -14.14 -7.02
C VAL A 223 5.04 -15.14 -8.12
N ARG A 224 6.29 -15.07 -8.60
CA ARG A 224 6.82 -16.03 -9.60
C ARG A 224 7.95 -16.85 -8.98
N PRO A 225 8.02 -18.17 -9.24
CA PRO A 225 7.06 -18.98 -10.01
C PRO A 225 5.73 -19.18 -9.27
N ASP A 226 4.62 -19.22 -10.00
CA ASP A 226 3.28 -19.45 -9.46
C ASP A 226 3.06 -20.97 -9.28
N SER A 227 3.42 -21.47 -8.10
CA SER A 227 3.29 -22.89 -7.73
C SER A 227 2.51 -23.01 -6.42
N PRO A 228 1.82 -24.13 -6.15
CA PRO A 228 1.07 -24.31 -4.90
C PRO A 228 1.91 -24.02 -3.65
N ALA A 229 3.14 -24.53 -3.59
CA ALA A 229 4.06 -24.27 -2.49
C ALA A 229 4.51 -22.79 -2.39
N ALA A 230 4.60 -22.07 -3.51
CA ALA A 230 4.88 -20.64 -3.49
C ALA A 230 3.67 -19.85 -2.94
N ARG A 231 2.44 -20.25 -3.31
CA ARG A 231 1.22 -19.65 -2.78
C ARG A 231 1.11 -19.85 -1.28
N GLU A 232 1.40 -21.05 -0.78
CA GLU A 232 1.42 -21.33 0.66
C GLU A 232 2.40 -20.43 1.44
N VAL A 233 3.59 -20.16 0.89
CA VAL A 233 4.52 -19.19 1.50
C VAL A 233 3.94 -17.77 1.50
N VAL A 234 3.29 -17.37 0.41
CA VAL A 234 2.65 -16.05 0.30
C VAL A 234 1.47 -15.91 1.25
N ASP A 235 0.64 -16.93 1.38
CA ASP A 235 -0.54 -16.95 2.26
C ASP A 235 -0.12 -16.85 3.73
N ARG A 236 0.91 -17.60 4.13
CA ARG A 236 1.51 -17.47 5.46
C ARG A 236 2.11 -16.09 5.69
N LEU A 237 2.74 -15.50 4.67
CA LEU A 237 3.33 -14.17 4.81
C LEU A 237 2.27 -13.06 4.90
N LEU A 238 1.14 -13.23 4.22
CA LEU A 238 0.01 -12.29 4.26
C LEU A 238 -0.79 -12.38 5.56
N SER A 239 -0.80 -13.55 6.20
CA SER A 239 -1.54 -13.78 7.44
C SER A 239 -0.73 -13.31 8.64
N PRO A 240 -1.29 -12.46 9.52
CA PRO A 240 -0.68 -12.13 10.79
C PRO A 240 -0.76 -13.33 11.73
N ASP A 241 0.35 -13.63 12.39
CA ASP A 241 0.54 -14.70 13.36
C ASP A 241 0.69 -14.19 14.80
N ASP A 242 1.08 -12.92 14.94
CA ASP A 242 1.22 -12.24 16.22
C ASP A 242 -0.13 -11.81 16.81
N PRO A 243 -0.44 -12.15 18.08
CA PRO A 243 -1.70 -11.79 18.73
C PRO A 243 -1.99 -10.28 18.74
N ASP A 244 -0.97 -9.43 18.92
CA ASP A 244 -1.15 -7.98 18.93
C ASP A 244 -1.48 -7.45 17.52
N GLU A 245 -0.85 -8.01 16.48
CA GLU A 245 -1.17 -7.71 15.09
C GLU A 245 -2.60 -8.13 14.73
N ILE A 246 -3.02 -9.33 15.14
CA ILE A 246 -4.39 -9.83 14.96
C ILE A 246 -5.40 -8.92 15.66
N LEU A 247 -5.17 -8.61 16.94
CA LEU A 247 -6.06 -7.73 17.71
C LEU A 247 -6.19 -6.34 17.08
N TRP A 248 -5.09 -5.79 16.58
CA TRP A 248 -5.10 -4.53 15.86
C TRP A 248 -5.91 -4.61 14.56
N CYS A 249 -5.75 -5.68 13.77
CA CYS A 249 -6.54 -5.91 12.56
C CYS A 249 -8.04 -6.01 12.88
N ARG A 250 -8.43 -6.77 13.90
CA ARG A 250 -9.83 -6.91 14.34
C ARG A 250 -10.42 -5.57 14.77
N THR A 251 -9.73 -4.85 15.65
CA THR A 251 -10.20 -3.54 16.16
C THR A 251 -10.34 -2.54 15.02
N SER A 252 -9.38 -2.51 14.10
CA SER A 252 -9.42 -1.63 12.93
C SER A 252 -10.58 -1.97 11.99
N LEU A 253 -10.87 -3.27 11.80
CA LEU A 253 -11.98 -3.74 10.98
C LEU A 253 -13.33 -3.33 11.58
N ILE A 254 -13.52 -3.51 12.89
CA ILE A 254 -14.76 -3.10 13.59
C ILE A 254 -15.06 -1.62 13.32
N LEU A 255 -14.08 -0.75 13.54
CA LEU A 255 -14.23 0.70 13.30
C LEU A 255 -14.54 1.03 11.82
N ALA A 256 -13.92 0.31 10.88
CA ALA A 256 -14.19 0.51 9.46
C ALA A 256 -15.57 0.00 9.04
N LEU A 257 -16.10 -1.04 9.68
CA LEU A 257 -17.46 -1.54 9.45
C LEU A 257 -18.51 -0.58 9.99
N GLU A 258 -18.28 0.03 11.15
CA GLU A 258 -19.13 1.11 11.66
C GLU A 258 -19.20 2.27 10.66
N GLU A 259 -18.05 2.72 10.14
CA GLU A 259 -17.98 3.76 9.10
C GLU A 259 -18.69 3.32 7.81
N ALA A 260 -18.55 2.06 7.40
CA ALA A 260 -19.17 1.52 6.20
C ALA A 260 -20.70 1.45 6.30
N ARG A 261 -21.21 0.86 7.38
CA ARG A 261 -22.65 0.74 7.66
C ARG A 261 -23.33 2.10 7.79
N ALA A 262 -22.64 3.09 8.39
CA ALA A 262 -23.15 4.46 8.47
C ALA A 262 -23.25 5.14 7.10
N SER A 263 -22.48 4.71 6.11
CA SER A 263 -22.51 5.28 4.75
C SER A 263 -23.62 4.67 3.89
N LEU A 264 -23.67 3.34 3.79
CA LEU A 264 -24.60 2.53 2.98
C LEU A 264 -24.53 1.10 3.49
N ASP A 265 -25.66 0.41 3.60
CA ASP A 265 -25.67 -1.01 3.92
C ASP A 265 -25.02 -1.86 2.81
N ALA A 266 -24.51 -3.06 3.18
CA ALA A 266 -23.97 -3.99 2.21
C ALA A 266 -25.07 -4.45 1.23
N PRO A 267 -24.78 -4.55 -0.08
CA PRO A 267 -25.77 -4.98 -1.06
C PRO A 267 -26.33 -6.38 -0.73
N ARG A 268 -27.65 -6.47 -0.56
CA ARG A 268 -28.34 -7.73 -0.30
C ARG A 268 -28.88 -8.35 -1.60
N PRO A 269 -28.89 -9.69 -1.74
CA PRO A 269 -29.54 -10.33 -2.88
C PRO A 269 -31.03 -9.96 -2.94
N GLY A 270 -31.49 -9.44 -4.07
CA GLY A 270 -32.90 -9.05 -4.29
C GLY A 270 -33.18 -7.55 -4.13
N GLU A 271 -32.28 -6.79 -3.51
CA GLU A 271 -32.34 -5.32 -3.52
C GLU A 271 -31.69 -4.83 -4.83
N GLY A 272 -32.55 -4.52 -5.80
CA GLY A 272 -32.16 -4.21 -7.17
C GLY A 272 -31.04 -3.18 -7.28
N VAL A 273 -30.12 -3.44 -8.21
CA VAL A 273 -28.97 -2.61 -8.62
C VAL A 273 -29.38 -1.15 -8.83
N ARG A 274 -29.32 -0.31 -7.78
CA ARG A 274 -29.43 1.16 -7.91
C ARG A 274 -28.34 1.96 -7.19
N SER A 275 -27.49 1.35 -6.36
CA SER A 275 -26.58 2.13 -5.50
C SER A 275 -25.09 2.12 -5.88
N ALA A 276 -24.70 1.59 -7.04
CA ALA A 276 -23.28 1.59 -7.43
C ALA A 276 -22.82 2.87 -8.16
N HIS A 277 -23.74 3.71 -8.66
CA HIS A 277 -23.40 4.82 -9.56
C HIS A 277 -23.46 6.24 -8.95
N LEU A 278 -23.89 6.42 -7.70
CA LEU A 278 -24.11 7.76 -7.11
C LEU A 278 -23.03 8.23 -6.12
N ALA A 279 -21.99 7.44 -5.85
CA ALA A 279 -20.96 7.81 -4.86
C ALA A 279 -19.75 8.57 -5.43
N SER A 280 -19.82 9.12 -6.65
CA SER A 280 -18.82 10.08 -7.15
C SER A 280 -19.12 11.50 -6.63
N ARG A 281 -19.02 11.69 -5.31
CA ARG A 281 -18.91 13.02 -4.70
C ARG A 281 -17.65 13.06 -3.85
N PRO A 282 -16.75 14.04 -4.02
CA PRO A 282 -15.58 14.17 -3.17
C PRO A 282 -16.04 14.59 -1.77
N GLN A 283 -16.05 13.66 -0.82
CA GLN A 283 -16.16 14.03 0.59
C GLN A 283 -14.80 14.43 1.13
N VAL A 284 -14.75 15.65 1.65
CA VAL A 284 -13.58 16.25 2.29
C VAL A 284 -13.23 15.44 3.54
N VAL A 285 -11.98 15.00 3.59
CA VAL A 285 -11.40 14.11 4.59
C VAL A 285 -11.35 14.75 5.98
N GLY A 286 -11.87 14.05 6.98
CA GLY A 286 -11.70 14.38 8.39
C GLY A 286 -11.51 13.13 9.26
N ARG A 287 -10.27 12.93 9.75
CA ARG A 287 -9.87 12.07 10.88
C ARG A 287 -9.77 10.55 10.67
N ALA A 288 -8.74 10.12 9.95
CA ALA A 288 -8.10 8.81 10.15
C ALA A 288 -6.55 8.90 10.21
N ARG A 289 -6.02 10.08 10.55
CA ARG A 289 -4.57 10.36 10.51
C ARG A 289 -3.82 10.09 11.82
N VAL A 290 -4.51 9.77 12.91
CA VAL A 290 -3.91 9.76 14.26
C VAL A 290 -3.42 8.37 14.71
N LEU A 291 -3.91 7.27 14.13
CA LEU A 291 -3.59 5.92 14.62
C LEU A 291 -2.33 5.28 14.01
N MET A 292 -1.92 5.67 12.79
CA MET A 292 -0.69 5.12 12.18
C MET A 292 0.60 5.72 12.76
N ALA A 293 0.57 6.96 13.26
CA ALA A 293 1.75 7.63 13.83
C ALA A 293 2.10 7.14 15.24
N LYS A 294 1.11 6.62 16.00
CA LYS A 294 1.31 6.10 17.36
C LYS A 294 1.99 4.73 17.40
N TRP A 295 1.85 3.89 16.37
CA TRP A 295 2.44 2.54 16.37
C TRP A 295 3.91 2.48 15.93
N ARG A 296 4.41 3.43 15.12
CA ARG A 296 5.86 3.57 14.88
C ARG A 296 6.65 3.94 16.14
N ARG A 297 5.96 4.33 17.21
CA ARG A 297 6.55 4.92 18.43
C ARG A 297 6.09 4.25 19.73
N ARG A 298 5.41 3.10 19.67
CA ARG A 298 4.97 2.40 20.89
C ARG A 298 6.01 1.35 21.26
N GLU A 299 6.89 1.75 22.16
CA GLU A 299 7.70 0.82 22.95
C GLU A 299 6.80 -0.03 23.84
N PRO A 300 7.05 -1.34 23.97
CA PRO A 300 6.52 -2.10 25.08
C PRO A 300 7.35 -1.74 26.32
N GLY A 301 6.80 -0.82 27.12
CA GLY A 301 7.34 -0.47 28.44
C GLY A 301 7.41 -1.72 29.33
N GLY A 302 8.55 -1.86 29.99
CA GLY A 302 8.94 -3.03 30.75
C GLY A 302 8.06 -3.30 31.98
N ALA A 303 7.86 -4.58 32.24
CA ALA A 303 7.44 -5.07 33.54
C ALA A 303 8.60 -4.91 34.52
N SER A 304 8.55 -3.90 35.40
CA SER A 304 9.38 -3.84 36.60
C SER A 304 8.62 -4.49 37.77
N GLY A 305 8.83 -5.79 37.94
CA GLY A 305 8.56 -6.47 39.21
C GLY A 305 9.59 -6.03 40.25
N GLY A 306 9.18 -5.12 41.14
CA GLY A 306 9.95 -4.71 42.31
C GLY A 306 9.40 -5.39 43.56
N SER A 307 10.01 -6.51 43.93
CA SER A 307 9.85 -7.15 45.24
C SER A 307 10.37 -6.20 46.34
N GLY A 308 9.48 -5.75 47.21
CA GLY A 308 9.80 -4.98 48.42
C GLY A 308 9.51 -5.80 49.66
N GLY A 309 10.56 -6.36 50.27
CA GLY A 309 10.49 -7.12 51.52
C GLY A 309 9.93 -6.29 52.67
N HIS A 310 8.91 -6.83 53.33
CA HIS A 310 8.43 -6.36 54.61
C HIS A 310 9.31 -6.95 55.72
N THR A 311 10.07 -6.09 56.40
CA THR A 311 10.60 -6.38 57.74
C THR A 311 9.89 -5.42 58.70
N VAL A 312 9.10 -5.97 59.61
CA VAL A 312 8.48 -5.22 60.72
C VAL A 312 9.02 -5.81 62.01
N ARG A 313 9.55 -4.92 62.85
CA ARG A 313 9.76 -5.11 64.29
C ARG A 313 8.43 -5.02 65.01
#